data_AF-A6DQ92-F1
#
_entry.id   AF-A6DQ92-F1
#
_cell.length_a   1.000
_cell.length_b   1.000
_cell.length_c   1.000
_cell.angle_alpha   90.00
_cell.angle_beta   90.00
_cell.angle_gamma   90.00
#
_symmetry.space_group_name_H-M   'P 1'
#
loop_
_entity.id
_entity.type
_entity.pdbx_description
1 polymer ?
#
loop_
_entity_poly.entity_id
_entity_poly.type
_entity_poly.pdbx_seq_one_letter_code
_entity_poly.pdbx_strand_id
1 'polypeptide(L)'
;MQPELIKFPVKEHWAYEVKAVRQPVPGLKPVQANQPEAVFDFLKTIGVADEAQEVFIVLVLNTKNFITGYCEVSRGLVDRTHVACREVFRPALINGASKIIVVHNHPSGVLTPSHQDRTITNNLQEAGELLGVEVIDHLIVGYCLNKQKHHFLSFRQEGFMSISKQQAA
;
A
#
# COMPACT_ATOMS: atom_id res chain seq x y z
N MET A 1 3.59 -2.61 -14.44
CA MET A 1 2.54 -3.14 -15.35
C MET A 1 3.23 -3.95 -16.44
N GLN A 2 2.98 -5.26 -16.55
CA GLN A 2 3.58 -6.07 -17.63
C GLN A 2 2.97 -5.66 -18.98
N PRO A 3 3.76 -5.19 -19.97
CA PRO A 3 3.25 -4.69 -21.25
C PRO A 3 2.48 -5.72 -22.10
N GLU A 4 2.67 -7.00 -21.80
CA GLU A 4 2.19 -8.13 -22.62
C GLU A 4 0.67 -8.39 -22.52
N LEU A 5 -0.02 -7.72 -21.60
CA LEU A 5 -1.43 -7.98 -21.29
C LEU A 5 -2.43 -6.99 -21.92
N ILE A 6 -1.99 -5.91 -22.56
CA ILE A 6 -2.88 -4.93 -23.20
C ILE A 6 -2.79 -5.06 -24.72
N LYS A 7 -3.65 -5.91 -25.31
CA LYS A 7 -3.84 -5.98 -26.77
C LYS A 7 -4.94 -5.02 -27.18
N PHE A 8 -4.64 -4.04 -28.04
CA PHE A 8 -5.65 -3.10 -28.49
C PHE A 8 -6.78 -3.80 -29.25
N PRO A 9 -8.06 -3.47 -28.96
CA PRO A 9 -9.19 -4.05 -29.66
C PRO A 9 -9.15 -3.65 -31.14
N VAL A 10 -9.29 -4.64 -32.00
CA VAL A 10 -9.43 -4.47 -33.46
C VAL A 10 -10.86 -4.78 -33.87
N LYS A 11 -11.21 -4.52 -35.13
CA LYS A 11 -12.59 -4.58 -35.62
C LYS A 11 -13.28 -5.93 -35.36
N GLU A 12 -12.55 -7.05 -35.40
CA GLU A 12 -13.09 -8.37 -35.08
C GLU A 12 -13.06 -8.73 -33.58
N HIS A 13 -12.28 -8.02 -32.75
CA HIS A 13 -12.07 -8.28 -31.33
C HIS A 13 -12.12 -6.96 -30.55
N TRP A 14 -13.32 -6.39 -30.42
CA TRP A 14 -13.52 -4.99 -30.01
C TRP A 14 -13.61 -4.78 -28.49
N ALA A 15 -13.62 -5.86 -27.70
CA ALA A 15 -13.82 -5.83 -26.26
C ALA A 15 -12.72 -6.58 -25.50
N TYR A 16 -12.50 -6.19 -24.25
CA TYR A 16 -11.59 -6.86 -23.32
C TYR A 16 -12.39 -7.78 -22.39
N GLU A 17 -11.88 -8.98 -22.14
CA GLU A 17 -12.28 -9.80 -21.00
C GLU A 17 -11.45 -9.39 -19.77
N VAL A 18 -12.09 -8.89 -18.72
CA VAL A 18 -11.40 -8.46 -17.49
C VAL A 18 -11.37 -9.62 -16.49
N LYS A 19 -10.22 -10.30 -16.37
CA LYS A 19 -9.98 -11.34 -15.36
C LYS A 19 -9.13 -10.81 -14.21
N ALA A 20 -9.61 -11.03 -12.98
CA ALA A 20 -8.80 -10.85 -11.79
C ALA A 20 -7.90 -12.09 -11.59
N VAL A 21 -6.59 -11.95 -11.77
CA VAL A 21 -5.61 -13.03 -11.53
C VAL A 21 -4.83 -12.72 -10.27
N ARG A 22 -4.80 -13.68 -9.34
CA ARG A 22 -3.96 -13.63 -8.13
C ARG A 22 -2.87 -14.68 -8.27
N GLN A 23 -1.62 -14.26 -8.15
CA GLN A 23 -0.47 -15.16 -8.18
C GLN A 23 0.08 -15.30 -6.76
N PRO A 24 0.19 -16.53 -6.23
CA PRO A 24 0.85 -16.76 -4.96
C PRO A 24 2.31 -16.33 -5.03
N VAL A 25 2.80 -15.66 -4.00
CA VAL A 25 4.23 -15.39 -3.83
C VAL A 25 4.83 -16.54 -3.02
N PRO A 26 5.71 -17.37 -3.60
CA PRO A 26 6.27 -18.52 -2.90
C PRO A 26 7.05 -18.12 -1.64
N GLY A 27 6.93 -18.91 -0.57
CA GLY A 27 7.73 -18.75 0.65
C GLY A 27 7.23 -17.72 1.65
N LEU A 28 6.17 -16.95 1.36
CA LEU A 28 5.57 -16.02 2.32
C LEU A 28 4.60 -16.75 3.27
N LYS A 29 4.76 -16.51 4.57
CA LYS A 29 3.83 -16.98 5.59
C LYS A 29 2.65 -16.00 5.73
N PRO A 30 1.44 -16.48 6.11
CA PRO A 30 0.34 -15.58 6.43
C PRO A 30 0.72 -14.61 7.54
N VAL A 31 0.47 -13.32 7.33
CA VAL A 31 0.72 -12.26 8.32
C VAL A 31 -0.59 -11.58 8.68
N GLN A 32 -0.88 -11.49 9.98
CA GLN A 32 -2.02 -10.75 10.51
C GLN A 32 -1.57 -9.36 10.96
N ALA A 33 -2.05 -8.32 10.28
CA ALA A 33 -1.64 -6.93 10.42
C ALA A 33 -2.35 -6.20 11.56
N ASN A 34 -2.38 -6.80 12.76
CA ASN A 34 -2.98 -6.15 13.93
C ASN A 34 -2.05 -5.10 14.55
N GLN A 35 -0.75 -5.36 14.48
CA GLN A 35 0.30 -4.48 14.99
C GLN A 35 1.20 -4.00 13.84
N PRO A 36 1.60 -2.71 13.79
CA PRO A 36 2.44 -2.19 12.72
C PRO A 36 3.79 -2.90 12.60
N GLU A 37 4.32 -3.43 13.70
CA GLU A 37 5.56 -4.22 13.72
C GLU A 37 5.45 -5.48 12.86
N ALA A 38 4.31 -6.16 12.90
CA ALA A 38 4.07 -7.34 12.06
C ALA A 38 4.03 -6.98 10.56
N VAL A 39 3.47 -5.81 10.24
CA VAL A 39 3.47 -5.28 8.88
C VAL A 39 4.89 -4.89 8.46
N PHE A 40 5.64 -4.26 9.34
CA PHE A 40 7.02 -3.89 9.09
C PHE A 40 7.93 -5.10 8.87
N ASP A 41 7.77 -6.18 9.65
CA ASP A 41 8.47 -7.44 9.44
C ASP A 41 8.14 -8.08 8.09
N PHE A 42 6.88 -8.01 7.67
CA PHE A 42 6.48 -8.41 6.33
C PHE A 42 7.17 -7.57 5.26
N LEU A 43 7.21 -6.25 5.41
CA LEU A 43 7.85 -5.33 4.45
C LEU A 43 9.36 -5.55 4.31
N LYS A 44 10.06 -5.87 5.40
CA LYS A 44 11.46 -6.32 5.34
C LYS A 44 11.61 -7.62 4.57
N THR A 45 10.70 -8.58 4.78
CA THR A 45 10.74 -9.89 4.10
C THR A 45 10.60 -9.76 2.59
N ILE A 46 9.81 -8.79 2.11
CA ILE A 46 9.64 -8.52 0.68
C ILE A 46 10.60 -7.46 0.11
N GLY A 47 11.57 -6.98 0.91
CA GLY A 47 12.66 -6.10 0.46
C GLY A 47 12.29 -4.61 0.28
N VAL A 48 11.08 -4.20 0.67
CA VAL A 48 10.60 -2.81 0.45
C VAL A 48 11.39 -1.80 1.28
N ALA A 49 11.83 -2.20 2.48
CA ALA A 49 12.62 -1.35 3.36
C ALA A 49 14.05 -1.08 2.85
N ASP A 50 14.50 -1.84 1.84
CA ASP A 50 15.83 -1.79 1.23
C ASP A 50 15.83 -1.10 -0.15
N GLU A 51 14.66 -0.69 -0.65
CA GLU A 51 14.54 -0.07 -1.96
C GLU A 51 15.27 1.28 -2.00
N ALA A 52 16.15 1.44 -3.00
CA ALA A 52 16.95 2.64 -3.19
C ALA A 52 16.15 3.81 -3.82
N GLN A 53 14.99 3.52 -4.38
CA GLN A 53 14.04 4.50 -4.93
C GLN A 53 12.83 4.61 -4.02
N GLU A 54 12.11 5.73 -4.09
CA GLU A 54 10.82 5.85 -3.41
C GLU A 54 9.79 4.97 -4.13
N VAL A 55 9.11 4.16 -3.35
CA VAL A 55 8.10 3.19 -3.76
C VAL A 55 6.89 3.36 -2.85
N PHE A 56 5.73 3.46 -3.47
CA PHE A 56 4.44 3.47 -2.78
C PHE A 56 3.72 2.16 -3.02
N ILE A 57 3.37 1.47 -1.94
CA ILE A 57 2.80 0.12 -1.99
C ILE A 57 1.47 0.11 -1.26
N VAL A 58 0.54 -0.67 -1.79
CA VAL A 58 -0.70 -1.02 -1.09
C VAL A 58 -0.66 -2.49 -0.67
N LEU A 59 -0.96 -2.74 0.60
CA LEU A 59 -1.23 -4.06 1.15
C LEU A 59 -2.74 -4.29 1.15
N VAL A 60 -3.16 -5.44 0.65
CA VAL A 60 -4.57 -5.84 0.55
C VAL A 60 -4.91 -6.77 1.71
N LEU A 61 -5.88 -6.37 2.53
CA LEU A 61 -6.27 -7.12 3.71
C LEU A 61 -7.70 -7.67 3.60
N ASN A 62 -7.89 -8.85 4.18
CA ASN A 62 -9.23 -9.39 4.42
C ASN A 62 -9.84 -8.88 5.75
N THR A 63 -11.08 -9.30 6.05
CA THR A 63 -11.85 -8.81 7.21
C THR A 63 -11.21 -9.14 8.55
N LYS A 64 -10.34 -10.16 8.59
CA LYS A 64 -9.57 -10.59 9.78
C LYS A 64 -8.17 -9.95 9.86
N ASN A 65 -7.91 -8.93 9.05
CA ASN A 65 -6.64 -8.21 8.92
C ASN A 65 -5.47 -9.09 8.42
N PHE A 66 -5.72 -10.20 7.74
CA PHE A 66 -4.62 -10.92 7.08
C PHE A 66 -4.21 -10.22 5.79
N ILE A 67 -2.90 -10.06 5.59
CA ILE A 67 -2.35 -9.61 4.31
C ILE A 67 -2.58 -10.73 3.29
N THR A 68 -3.34 -10.41 2.24
CA THR A 68 -3.72 -11.33 1.16
C THR A 68 -3.05 -11.00 -0.17
N GLY A 69 -2.38 -9.85 -0.25
CA GLY A 69 -1.60 -9.43 -1.40
C GLY A 69 -0.94 -8.09 -1.16
N TYR A 70 -0.03 -7.71 -2.04
CA TYR A 70 0.57 -6.39 -2.09
C TYR A 70 0.78 -5.97 -3.54
N CYS A 71 0.79 -4.67 -3.79
CA CYS A 71 1.01 -4.13 -5.13
C CYS A 71 1.80 -2.82 -5.04
N GLU A 72 2.88 -2.73 -5.82
CA GLU A 72 3.56 -1.47 -6.08
C GLU A 72 2.67 -0.58 -6.95
N VAL A 73 2.29 0.57 -6.41
CA VAL A 73 1.41 1.55 -7.05
C VAL A 73 2.23 2.61 -7.80
N SER A 74 3.37 2.99 -7.24
CA SER A 74 4.25 4.01 -7.81
C SER A 74 5.70 3.70 -7.46
N ARG A 75 6.60 4.03 -8.38
CA ARG A 75 8.06 4.04 -8.20
C ARG A 75 8.62 5.26 -8.90
N GLY A 76 9.48 6.01 -8.21
CA GLY A 76 9.95 7.30 -8.73
C GLY A 76 11.24 7.81 -8.11
N LEU A 77 11.78 8.85 -8.76
CA LEU A 77 12.87 9.66 -8.25
C LEU A 77 12.28 10.80 -7.43
N VAL A 78 12.81 10.96 -6.22
CA VAL A 78 12.75 12.11 -5.30
C VAL A 78 12.18 13.37 -5.98
N ASP A 79 10.86 13.55 -5.92
CA ASP A 79 10.21 14.83 -5.57
C ASP A 79 8.68 14.84 -5.80
N ARG A 80 8.10 14.11 -6.78
CA ARG A 80 6.68 14.37 -7.18
C ARG A 80 5.92 13.22 -7.81
N THR A 81 6.07 11.98 -7.37
CA THR A 81 5.10 10.94 -7.79
C THR A 81 3.78 11.14 -7.06
N HIS A 82 2.84 11.86 -7.70
CA HIS A 82 1.46 11.98 -7.27
C HIS A 82 0.76 10.62 -7.35
N VAL A 83 0.72 9.91 -6.22
CA VAL A 83 -0.11 8.70 -6.10
C VAL A 83 -1.57 9.11 -6.13
N ALA A 84 -2.31 8.66 -7.15
CA ALA A 84 -3.75 8.89 -7.23
C ALA A 84 -4.50 7.77 -6.50
N CYS A 85 -5.56 8.10 -5.75
CA CYS A 85 -6.36 7.12 -5.00
C CYS A 85 -6.83 5.96 -5.90
N ARG A 86 -7.22 6.24 -7.15
CA ARG A 86 -7.65 5.20 -8.10
C ARG A 86 -6.59 4.13 -8.35
N GLU A 87 -5.31 4.48 -8.34
CA GLU A 87 -4.22 3.54 -8.60
C GLU A 87 -3.93 2.68 -7.35
N VAL A 88 -4.22 3.20 -6.16
CA VAL A 88 -4.18 2.45 -4.89
C VAL A 88 -5.37 1.50 -4.79
N PHE A 89 -6.57 1.98 -5.07
CA PHE A 89 -7.79 1.19 -4.91
C PHE A 89 -8.03 0.20 -6.05
N ARG A 90 -7.54 0.44 -7.27
CA ARG A 90 -7.65 -0.52 -8.37
C ARG A 90 -7.18 -1.94 -7.98
N PRO A 91 -5.93 -2.15 -7.54
CA PRO A 91 -5.48 -3.47 -7.10
C PRO A 91 -6.20 -3.95 -5.84
N ALA A 92 -6.58 -3.06 -4.91
CA ALA A 92 -7.32 -3.44 -3.71
C ALA A 92 -8.70 -4.05 -4.06
N LEU A 93 -9.46 -3.39 -4.93
CA LEU A 93 -10.79 -3.82 -5.36
C LEU A 93 -10.74 -5.11 -6.16
N ILE A 94 -9.77 -5.23 -7.10
CA ILE A 94 -9.55 -6.47 -7.87
C ILE A 94 -9.23 -7.65 -6.94
N ASN A 95 -8.52 -7.39 -5.83
CA ASN A 95 -8.19 -8.40 -4.82
C ASN A 95 -9.25 -8.57 -3.73
N GLY A 96 -10.42 -7.92 -3.84
CA GLY A 96 -11.51 -8.04 -2.86
C GLY A 96 -11.09 -7.58 -1.47
N ALA A 97 -10.29 -6.52 -1.37
CA ALA A 97 -9.89 -5.93 -0.11
C ALA A 97 -11.12 -5.51 0.70
N SER A 98 -11.17 -5.88 1.97
CA SER A 98 -12.04 -5.19 2.93
C SER A 98 -11.35 -4.00 3.57
N LYS A 99 -10.01 -4.07 3.64
CA LYS A 99 -9.15 -3.08 4.28
C LYS A 99 -7.84 -2.98 3.51
N ILE A 100 -7.17 -1.83 3.62
CA ILE A 100 -5.83 -1.64 3.09
C ILE A 100 -4.90 -0.99 4.12
N ILE A 101 -3.61 -1.27 3.95
CA ILE A 101 -2.51 -0.50 4.53
C ILE A 101 -1.70 0.04 3.38
N VAL A 102 -1.33 1.31 3.43
CA VAL A 102 -0.41 1.91 2.46
C VAL A 102 0.97 2.09 3.06
N VAL A 103 1.99 2.00 2.22
CA VAL A 103 3.38 1.99 2.65
C VAL A 103 4.18 2.87 1.72
N HIS A 104 5.00 3.73 2.30
CA HIS A 104 5.95 4.57 1.58
C HIS A 104 7.35 4.33 2.14
N ASN A 105 8.30 3.87 1.33
CA ASN A 105 9.70 3.83 1.78
C ASN A 105 10.37 5.18 1.54
N HIS A 106 11.14 5.62 2.54
CA HIS A 106 12.03 6.77 2.43
C HIS A 106 13.48 6.26 2.39
N PRO A 107 14.14 6.22 1.23
CA PRO A 107 15.54 5.75 1.12
C PRO A 107 16.52 6.56 1.99
N SER A 108 16.17 7.82 2.28
CA SER A 108 16.94 8.69 3.18
C SER A 108 16.97 8.21 4.64
N GLY A 109 16.03 7.32 5.02
CA GLY A 109 15.86 6.86 6.40
C GLY A 109 15.16 7.86 7.32
N VAL A 110 14.79 9.05 6.84
CA VAL A 110 14.02 10.04 7.61
C VAL A 110 12.55 9.66 7.59
N LEU A 111 11.97 9.38 8.76
CA LEU A 111 10.56 8.94 8.86
C LEU A 111 9.56 10.08 9.07
N THR A 112 10.03 11.32 9.17
CA THR A 112 9.13 12.47 9.31
C THR A 112 8.22 12.54 8.08
N PRO A 113 6.89 12.43 8.24
CA PRO A 113 5.99 12.44 7.11
C PRO A 113 5.99 13.80 6.43
N SER A 114 6.10 13.79 5.11
CA SER A 114 5.96 14.99 4.28
C SER A 114 4.51 15.51 4.30
N HIS A 115 4.31 16.71 3.76
CA HIS A 115 2.96 17.22 3.55
C HIS A 115 2.17 16.31 2.60
N GLN A 116 2.83 15.83 1.54
CA GLN A 116 2.26 14.92 0.55
C GLN A 116 1.80 13.61 1.19
N ASP A 117 2.58 13.02 2.09
CA ASP A 117 2.20 11.79 2.80
C ASP A 117 0.90 11.98 3.58
N ARG A 118 0.76 13.12 4.27
CA ARG A 118 -0.46 13.46 5.03
C ARG A 118 -1.65 13.68 4.11
N THR A 119 -1.46 14.47 3.04
CA THR A 119 -2.52 14.76 2.07
C THR A 119 -3.02 13.49 1.38
N ILE A 120 -2.12 12.61 0.91
CA ILE A 120 -2.54 11.37 0.26
C ILE A 120 -3.22 10.43 1.25
N THR A 121 -2.75 10.36 2.49
CA THR A 121 -3.40 9.56 3.54
C THR A 121 -4.85 9.99 3.73
N ASN A 122 -5.10 11.29 3.90
CA ASN A 122 -6.45 11.82 4.07
C ASN A 122 -7.35 11.52 2.87
N ASN A 123 -6.86 11.78 1.65
CA ASN A 123 -7.61 11.48 0.43
C ASN A 123 -7.93 9.99 0.29
N LEU A 124 -7.02 9.12 0.74
CA LEU A 124 -7.25 7.67 0.76
C LEU A 124 -8.25 7.27 1.82
N GLN A 125 -8.25 7.88 3.02
CA GLN A 125 -9.25 7.62 4.05
C GLN A 125 -10.67 7.98 3.54
N GLU A 126 -10.83 9.16 2.94
CA GLU A 126 -12.11 9.62 2.38
C GLU A 126 -12.59 8.71 1.24
N ALA A 127 -11.70 8.37 0.29
CA ALA A 127 -12.04 7.48 -0.80
C ALA A 127 -12.34 6.04 -0.32
N GLY A 128 -11.61 5.57 0.69
CA GLY A 128 -11.81 4.25 1.29
C GLY A 128 -13.17 4.12 1.98
N GLU A 129 -13.60 5.17 2.68
CA GLU A 129 -14.94 5.24 3.28
C GLU A 129 -16.03 5.13 2.20
N LEU A 130 -15.90 5.88 1.11
CA LEU A 130 -16.85 5.84 -0.01
C LEU A 130 -16.88 4.47 -0.71
N LEU A 131 -15.74 3.81 -0.85
CA LEU A 131 -15.60 2.53 -1.54
C LEU A 131 -15.90 1.31 -0.66
N GLY A 132 -16.08 1.50 0.66
CA GLY A 132 -16.23 0.40 1.61
C GLY A 132 -14.94 -0.40 1.82
N VAL A 133 -13.78 0.23 1.63
CA VAL A 133 -12.44 -0.35 1.84
C VAL A 133 -11.67 0.52 2.84
N GLU A 134 -11.64 0.10 4.10
CA GLU A 134 -11.06 0.91 5.18
C GLU A 134 -9.53 1.02 5.06
N VAL A 135 -8.99 2.24 5.12
CA VAL A 135 -7.54 2.47 5.23
C VAL A 135 -7.16 2.45 6.71
N ILE A 136 -6.54 1.36 7.16
CA ILE A 136 -6.31 1.15 8.61
C ILE A 136 -4.94 1.62 9.11
N ASP A 137 -3.97 1.82 8.21
CA ASP A 137 -2.68 2.42 8.56
C ASP A 137 -1.96 2.97 7.31
N HIS A 138 -1.00 3.86 7.55
CA HIS A 138 0.03 4.27 6.60
C HIS A 138 1.39 4.13 7.27
N LEU A 139 2.25 3.26 6.75
CA LEU A 139 3.60 3.07 7.26
C LEU A 139 4.62 3.82 6.39
N ILE A 140 5.47 4.62 7.02
CA ILE A 140 6.71 5.08 6.41
C ILE A 140 7.83 4.16 6.89
N VAL A 141 8.63 3.60 5.98
CA VAL A 141 9.73 2.68 6.30
C VAL A 141 11.05 3.19 5.75
N GLY A 142 12.17 2.84 6.40
CA GLY A 142 13.49 3.16 5.86
C GLY A 142 14.63 2.61 6.70
N TYR A 143 15.86 2.77 6.21
CA TYR A 143 17.07 2.40 6.94
C TYR A 143 17.74 3.64 7.55
N CYS A 144 17.84 3.69 8.88
CA CYS A 144 18.49 4.79 9.58
C CYS A 144 20.01 4.57 9.64
N LEU A 145 20.78 5.36 8.88
CA LEU A 145 22.24 5.28 8.84
C LEU A 145 22.87 5.46 10.23
N ASN A 146 22.42 6.46 11.00
CA ASN A 146 22.98 6.76 12.34
C ASN A 146 22.73 5.65 13.35
N LYS A 147 21.60 4.94 13.24
CA LYS A 147 21.23 3.85 14.16
C LYS A 147 21.58 2.47 13.60
N GLN A 148 22.09 2.40 12.37
CA GLN A 148 22.39 1.19 11.61
C GLN A 148 21.28 0.13 11.69
N LYS A 149 20.02 0.57 11.50
CA LYS A 149 18.86 -0.34 11.55
C LYS A 149 17.70 0.16 10.69
N HIS A 150 16.91 -0.79 10.20
CA HIS A 150 15.59 -0.47 9.67
C HIS A 150 14.67 0.00 10.79
N HIS A 151 13.82 0.96 10.47
CA HIS A 151 12.75 1.45 11.35
C HIS A 151 11.54 1.88 10.52
N PHE A 152 10.44 2.15 11.23
CA PHE A 152 9.20 2.61 10.61
C PHE A 152 8.48 3.62 11.49
N LEU A 153 7.55 4.34 10.89
CA LEU A 153 6.56 5.19 11.54
C LEU A 153 5.17 4.74 11.08
N SER A 154 4.25 4.56 12.03
CA SER A 154 2.84 4.25 11.75
C SER A 154 2.00 5.51 11.95
N PHE A 155 1.29 5.92 10.91
CA PHE A 155 0.38 7.07 10.99
C PHE A 155 -0.73 6.85 12.01
N ARG A 156 -1.20 5.60 12.14
CA ARG A 156 -2.19 5.24 13.16
C ARG A 156 -1.65 5.42 14.58
N GLN A 157 -0.44 4.92 14.87
CA GLN A 157 0.15 5.04 16.21
C GLN A 157 0.50 6.50 16.57
N GLU A 158 0.96 7.28 15.60
CA GLU A 158 1.36 8.68 15.81
C GLU A 158 0.17 9.68 15.76
N GLY A 159 -1.05 9.20 15.52
CA GLY A 159 -2.25 10.04 15.51
C GLY A 159 -2.40 10.94 14.28
N PHE A 160 -1.78 10.58 13.16
CA PHE A 160 -1.93 11.30 11.88
C PHE A 160 -3.19 10.94 11.10
N MET A 161 -3.90 9.87 11.50
CA MET A 161 -5.12 9.40 10.82
C MET A 161 -6.37 9.76 11.62
N SER A 162 -7.44 10.04 10.89
CA SER A 162 -8.77 10.16 11.50
C SER A 162 -9.27 8.77 11.93
N ILE A 163 -9.79 8.66 13.16
CA ILE A 163 -10.39 7.41 13.66
C ILE A 163 -11.73 7.20 12.95
N SER A 164 -11.93 6.02 12.34
CA SER A 164 -13.21 5.71 11.69
C SER A 164 -14.33 5.68 12.74
N LYS A 165 -15.43 6.39 12.47
CA LYS A 165 -16.60 6.48 13.38
C LYS A 165 -17.34 5.14 13.58
N GLN A 166 -16.95 4.09 12.85
CA GLN A 166 -17.60 2.78 12.87
C GLN A 166 -17.21 1.90 14.07
N GLN A 167 -16.29 2.35 14.95
CA GLN A 167 -15.96 1.64 16.20
C GLN A 167 -16.69 2.19 17.44
N ALA A 168 -17.62 3.14 17.27
CA ALA A 168 -18.36 3.79 18.36
C ALA A 168 -19.82 3.33 18.52
N ALA A 169 -20.21 2.19 17.93
CA ALA A 169 -21.55 1.62 18.03
C ALA A 169 -21.50 0.16 18.50
#